data_AF-S3LBS7-F1
#
_entry.id   AF-S3LBS7-F1
#
_cell.length_a   1.000
_cell.length_b   1.000
_cell.length_c   1.000
_cell.angle_alpha   90.00
_cell.angle_beta   90.00
_cell.angle_gamma   90.00
#
_symmetry.space_group_name_H-M   'P 1'
#
loop_
_entity.id
_entity.type
_entity.pdbx_description
1 polymer ?
#
loop_
_entity_poly.entity_id
_entity_poly.type
_entity_poly.pdbx_seq_one_letter_code
_entity_poly.pdbx_strand_id
1 'polypeptide(L)'
;MKSSNEHFIKVTENALTPLSSEQKVVLNRRGNQLFNEGFISEAQRIFITTGYSDGLTRVGDYYAAQKNTLEALRMYCLAKNKRKSEPIIDSLVQLIRVLIDTEIKGVENV
;
A
#
# COMPACT_ATOMS: atom_id res chain seq x y z
N MET A 1 5.18 -2.41 36.02
CA MET A 1 5.73 -1.35 35.15
C MET A 1 4.58 -0.82 34.29
N LYS A 2 4.11 0.42 34.52
CA LYS A 2 3.12 1.07 33.64
C LYS A 2 3.87 1.69 32.47
N SER A 3 3.48 1.35 31.24
CA SER A 3 4.02 1.94 30.02
C SER A 3 3.41 3.33 29.83
N SER A 4 4.23 4.36 29.94
CA SER A 4 3.84 5.78 29.83
C SER A 4 3.59 6.15 28.38
N ASN A 5 2.40 5.84 27.86
CA ASN A 5 1.97 6.23 26.51
C ASN A 5 1.30 7.62 26.45
N GLU A 6 1.56 8.47 27.45
CA GLU A 6 0.86 9.76 27.67
C GLU A 6 1.04 10.79 26.54
N HIS A 7 1.96 10.55 25.60
CA HIS A 7 2.27 11.48 24.51
C HIS A 7 1.83 10.99 23.12
N PHE A 8 1.14 9.85 23.01
CA PHE A 8 0.62 9.34 21.73
C PHE A 8 -0.87 9.64 21.57
N ILE A 9 -1.25 10.26 20.45
CA ILE A 9 -2.64 10.66 20.14
C ILE A 9 -3.60 9.46 20.00
N LYS A 10 -3.09 8.24 19.82
CA LYS A 10 -3.92 7.02 19.82
C LYS A 10 -3.21 5.86 20.52
N VAL A 11 -3.47 5.73 21.80
CA VAL A 11 -3.18 4.54 22.59
C VAL A 11 -4.44 3.67 22.55
N THR A 12 -4.55 2.74 21.61
CA THR A 12 -5.55 1.68 21.77
C THR A 12 -5.04 0.75 22.86
N GLU A 13 -5.56 0.91 24.07
CA GLU A 13 -5.15 0.17 25.27
C GLU A 13 -5.38 -1.35 25.18
N ASN A 14 -6.19 -1.81 24.22
CA ASN A 14 -6.45 -3.22 23.96
C ASN A 14 -6.02 -3.57 22.53
N ALA A 15 -5.31 -4.71 22.38
CA ALA A 15 -5.10 -5.32 21.08
C ALA A 15 -6.47 -5.53 20.42
N LEU A 16 -6.71 -4.86 19.29
CA LEU A 16 -7.96 -5.03 18.54
C LEU A 16 -8.13 -6.52 18.22
N THR A 17 -9.30 -7.06 18.55
CA THR A 17 -9.63 -8.44 18.19
C THR A 17 -9.51 -8.58 16.67
N PRO A 18 -8.72 -9.53 16.16
CA PRO A 18 -8.59 -9.72 14.72
C PRO A 18 -9.95 -10.10 14.13
N LEU A 19 -10.26 -9.54 12.96
CA LEU A 19 -11.50 -9.86 12.24
C LEU A 19 -11.58 -11.36 11.93
N SER A 20 -12.74 -11.96 12.19
CA SER A 20 -13.03 -13.33 11.76
C SER A 20 -13.06 -13.44 10.24
N SER A 21 -12.94 -14.66 9.72
CA SER A 21 -13.05 -14.93 8.29
C SER A 21 -14.39 -14.47 7.71
N GLU A 22 -15.48 -14.70 8.43
CA GLU A 22 -16.84 -14.31 8.05
C GLU A 22 -16.98 -12.79 7.98
N GLN A 23 -16.45 -12.07 8.99
CA GLN A 23 -16.45 -10.62 8.99
C GLN A 23 -15.66 -10.05 7.80
N LYS A 24 -14.50 -10.64 7.50
CA LYS A 24 -13.71 -10.26 6.31
C LYS A 24 -14.49 -10.49 5.02
N VAL A 25 -15.21 -11.61 4.88
CA VAL A 25 -16.02 -11.89 3.69
C VAL A 25 -17.12 -10.84 3.50
N VAL A 26 -17.87 -10.51 4.56
CA VAL A 26 -18.93 -9.48 4.49
C VAL A 26 -18.35 -8.13 4.09
N LEU A 27 -17.25 -7.72 4.73
CA LEU A 27 -16.57 -6.48 4.42
C LEU A 27 -16.05 -6.46 2.98
N ASN A 28 -15.40 -7.53 2.51
CA ASN A 28 -14.88 -7.62 1.14
C ASN A 28 -15.99 -7.54 0.09
N ARG A 29 -17.17 -8.12 0.34
CA ARG A 29 -18.34 -7.96 -0.53
C ARG A 29 -18.77 -6.49 -0.61
N ARG A 30 -18.82 -5.78 0.52
CA ARG A 30 -19.12 -4.34 0.53
C ARG A 30 -18.03 -3.52 -0.18
N GLY A 31 -16.76 -3.86 0.03
CA GLY A 31 -15.64 -3.22 -0.67
C GLY A 31 -15.73 -3.41 -2.18
N ASN A 32 -16.11 -4.61 -2.65
CA ASN A 32 -16.33 -4.88 -4.07
C ASN A 32 -17.48 -4.05 -4.66
N GLN A 33 -18.59 -3.89 -3.91
CA GLN A 33 -19.70 -3.02 -4.33
C GLN A 33 -19.24 -1.57 -4.48
N LEU A 34 -18.60 -1.02 -3.44
CA LEU A 34 -18.07 0.35 -3.45
C LEU A 34 -17.09 0.59 -4.60
N PHE A 35 -16.20 -0.37 -4.87
CA PHE A 35 -15.27 -0.27 -5.99
C PHE A 35 -16.01 -0.19 -7.32
N ASN A 36 -17.00 -1.06 -7.54
CA ASN A 36 -17.77 -1.09 -8.78
C ASN A 36 -18.64 0.17 -8.96
N GLU A 37 -19.06 0.79 -7.85
CA GLU A 37 -19.77 2.08 -7.83
C GLU A 37 -18.84 3.29 -8.02
N GLY A 38 -17.52 3.09 -8.07
CA GLY A 38 -16.53 4.16 -8.24
C GLY A 38 -16.05 4.82 -6.94
N PHE A 39 -16.50 4.35 -5.78
CA PHE A 39 -16.03 4.78 -4.45
C PHE A 39 -14.71 4.10 -4.10
N ILE A 40 -13.65 4.42 -4.86
CA ILE A 40 -12.37 3.72 -4.79
C ILE A 40 -11.69 3.88 -3.43
N SER A 41 -11.71 5.09 -2.85
CA SER A 41 -11.07 5.34 -1.55
C SER A 41 -11.74 4.58 -0.41
N GLU A 42 -13.07 4.44 -0.44
CA GLU A 42 -13.86 3.67 0.51
C GLU A 42 -13.53 2.17 0.40
N ALA A 43 -13.51 1.65 -0.83
CA ALA A 43 -13.15 0.27 -1.11
C ALA A 43 -11.71 -0.04 -0.66
N GLN A 44 -10.76 0.86 -0.95
CA GLN A 44 -9.37 0.72 -0.52
C GLN A 44 -9.25 0.59 1.00
N ARG A 45 -9.93 1.44 1.77
CA ARG A 45 -9.89 1.35 3.24
C ARG A 45 -10.33 -0.03 3.72
N ILE A 46 -11.41 -0.57 3.16
CA ILE A 46 -11.91 -1.91 3.49
C ILE A 46 -10.88 -2.98 3.13
N PHE A 47 -10.33 -2.96 1.92
CA PHE A 47 -9.40 -3.98 1.46
C PHE A 47 -8.08 -3.99 2.25
N ILE A 48 -7.60 -2.81 2.68
CA ILE A 48 -6.45 -2.70 3.59
C ILE A 48 -6.79 -3.32 4.96
N THR A 49 -7.95 -2.99 5.52
CA THR A 49 -8.38 -3.51 6.83
C THR A 49 -8.54 -5.03 6.82
N THR A 50 -9.06 -5.62 5.74
CA THR A 50 -9.29 -7.07 5.64
C THR A 50 -8.08 -7.84 5.12
N GLY A 51 -7.12 -7.16 4.47
CA GLY A 51 -5.99 -7.77 3.79
C GLY A 51 -6.37 -8.47 2.47
N TYR A 52 -7.43 -8.02 1.80
CA TYR A 52 -7.95 -8.68 0.61
C TYR A 52 -7.09 -8.42 -0.64
N SER A 53 -6.19 -9.36 -0.94
CA SER A 53 -5.18 -9.25 -1.99
C SER A 53 -5.73 -8.90 -3.39
N ASP A 54 -6.85 -9.50 -3.80
CA ASP A 54 -7.47 -9.22 -5.10
C ASP A 54 -8.00 -7.78 -5.17
N GLY A 55 -8.77 -7.35 -4.15
CA GLY A 55 -9.26 -5.98 -4.05
C GLY A 55 -8.13 -4.95 -4.04
N LEU A 56 -7.06 -5.22 -3.28
CA LEU A 56 -5.86 -4.37 -3.27
C LEU A 56 -5.17 -4.31 -4.63
N THR A 57 -5.07 -5.43 -5.35
CA THR A 57 -4.53 -5.44 -6.72
C THR A 57 -5.36 -4.57 -7.65
N ARG A 58 -6.69 -4.65 -7.60
CA ARG A 58 -7.60 -3.84 -8.43
C ARG A 58 -7.50 -2.34 -8.13
N VAL A 59 -7.36 -1.97 -6.86
CA VAL A 59 -7.09 -0.57 -6.48
C VAL A 59 -5.72 -0.12 -7.00
N GLY A 60 -4.70 -0.99 -6.94
CA GLY A 60 -3.41 -0.73 -7.56
C GLY A 60 -3.50 -0.50 -9.07
N ASP A 61 -4.29 -1.31 -9.78
CA ASP A 61 -4.54 -1.16 -11.22
C ASP A 61 -5.24 0.18 -11.54
N TYR A 62 -6.20 0.60 -10.71
CA TYR A 62 -6.86 1.90 -10.83
C TYR A 62 -5.86 3.07 -10.72
N TYR A 63 -4.95 3.04 -9.74
CA TYR A 63 -3.91 4.07 -9.60
C TYR A 63 -2.88 4.02 -10.72
N ALA A 64 -2.49 2.84 -11.17
CA ALA A 64 -1.57 2.67 -12.30
C ALA A 64 -2.16 3.26 -13.59
N ALA A 65 -3.45 3.05 -13.86
CA ALA A 65 -4.14 3.63 -15.01
C ALA A 65 -4.12 5.18 -15.01
N GLN A 66 -4.06 5.79 -13.82
CA GLN A 66 -3.93 7.25 -13.65
C GLN A 66 -2.49 7.73 -13.59
N LYS A 67 -1.51 6.86 -13.87
CA LYS A 67 -0.07 7.15 -13.75
C LYS A 67 0.36 7.52 -12.32
N ASN A 68 -0.43 7.16 -11.31
CA ASN A 68 -0.05 7.30 -9.90
C ASN A 68 0.75 6.06 -9.45
N THR A 69 1.99 5.98 -9.92
CA THR A 69 2.86 4.80 -9.78
C THR A 69 3.17 4.45 -8.32
N LEU A 70 3.33 5.46 -7.45
CA LEU A 70 3.65 5.21 -6.05
C LEU A 70 2.48 4.62 -5.27
N GLU A 71 1.26 5.14 -5.48
CA GLU A 71 0.08 4.56 -4.82
C GLU A 71 -0.24 3.17 -5.39
N ALA A 72 -0.04 2.95 -6.70
CA ALA A 72 -0.12 1.63 -7.30
C ALA A 72 0.87 0.64 -6.66
N LEU A 73 2.14 1.02 -6.53
CA LEU A 73 3.17 0.22 -5.86
C LEU A 73 2.77 -0.14 -4.43
N ARG A 74 2.32 0.86 -3.64
CA ARG A 74 1.87 0.63 -2.27
C ARG A 74 0.78 -0.44 -2.21
N MET A 75 -0.20 -0.36 -3.10
CA MET A 75 -1.30 -1.34 -3.15
C MET A 75 -0.81 -2.73 -3.56
N TYR A 76 0.07 -2.84 -4.56
CA TYR A 76 0.64 -4.13 -4.97
C TYR A 76 1.47 -4.78 -3.87
N CYS A 77 2.25 -4.00 -3.12
CA CYS A 77 3.00 -4.50 -1.96
C CYS A 77 2.07 -5.03 -0.87
N LEU A 78 1.00 -4.30 -0.52
CA LEU A 78 0.00 -4.76 0.45
C LEU A 78 -0.73 -6.03 -0.04
N ALA A 79 -0.98 -6.12 -1.34
CA ALA A 79 -1.55 -7.31 -1.97
C ALA A 79 -0.59 -8.51 -2.04
N LYS A 80 0.70 -8.32 -1.76
CA LYS A 80 1.79 -9.30 -2.01
C LYS A 80 1.89 -9.69 -3.50
N ASN A 81 1.53 -8.78 -4.40
CA ASN A 81 1.51 -9.00 -5.85
C ASN A 81 2.87 -8.67 -6.48
N LYS A 82 3.83 -9.59 -6.31
CA LYS A 82 5.23 -9.45 -6.79
C LYS A 82 5.32 -9.13 -8.27
N ARG A 83 4.52 -9.81 -9.10
CA ARG A 83 4.46 -9.60 -10.56
C ARG A 83 4.24 -8.13 -10.93
N LYS A 84 3.46 -7.39 -10.14
CA LYS A 84 3.18 -5.96 -10.39
C LYS A 84 4.05 -5.02 -9.58
N SER A 85 4.51 -5.41 -8.38
CA SER A 85 5.37 -4.57 -7.55
C SER A 85 6.83 -4.56 -7.99
N GLU A 86 7.40 -5.73 -8.34
CA GLU A 86 8.84 -5.87 -8.65
C GLU A 86 9.29 -4.99 -9.82
N PRO A 87 8.58 -4.90 -10.97
CA PRO A 87 9.01 -4.02 -12.06
C PRO A 87 9.09 -2.53 -11.67
N ILE A 88 8.21 -2.08 -10.79
CA ILE A 88 8.23 -0.70 -10.29
C ILE A 88 9.40 -0.51 -9.33
N ILE A 89 9.65 -1.47 -8.44
CA ILE A 89 10.78 -1.46 -7.51
C ILE A 89 12.10 -1.44 -8.28
N ASP A 90 12.25 -2.30 -9.29
CA ASP A 90 13.46 -2.37 -10.13
C ASP A 90 13.70 -1.04 -10.86
N SER A 91 12.64 -0.42 -11.38
CA SER A 91 12.72 0.89 -12.02
C SER A 91 13.19 1.98 -11.03
N LEU A 92 12.69 1.96 -9.79
CA LEU A 92 13.13 2.87 -8.73
C LEU A 92 14.59 2.63 -8.31
N VAL A 93 14.99 1.37 -8.16
CA VAL A 93 16.37 0.99 -7.85
C VAL A 93 17.31 1.49 -8.95
N GLN A 94 16.94 1.31 -10.21
CA GLN A 94 17.75 1.77 -11.34
C GLN A 94 17.86 3.29 -11.36
N LEU A 95 16.77 4.02 -11.10
CA LEU A 95 16.79 5.47 -10.98
C LEU A 95 17.75 5.94 -9.87
N ILE A 96 17.65 5.32 -8.69
CA ILE A 96 18.52 5.65 -7.54
C ILE A 96 20.00 5.41 -7.90
N ARG A 97 20.33 4.30 -8.55
CA ARG A 97 21.70 4.02 -9.01
C ARG A 97 22.21 5.10 -9.94
N VAL A 98 21.41 5.50 -10.94
CA VAL A 98 21.78 6.57 -11.86
C VAL A 98 22.04 7.88 -11.13
N LEU A 99 21.20 8.24 -10.16
CA LEU A 99 21.38 9.47 -9.38
C LEU A 99 22.69 9.43 -8.56
N ILE A 100 22.96 8.32 -7.87
CA ILE A 100 24.20 8.14 -7.09
C ILE A 100 25.44 8.19 -8.01
N ASP A 101 25.41 7.48 -9.14
CA ASP A 101 26.55 7.41 -10.08
C ASP A 101 26.81 8.76 -10.77
N THR A 102 25.77 9.59 -10.93
CA THR A 102 25.89 10.94 -11.51
C THR A 102 26.61 11.87 -10.52
N GLU A 103 26.33 11.78 -9.23
CA GLU A 103 27.00 12.59 -8.20
C GLU A 103 28.50 12.28 -8.11
N ILE A 104 28.90 11.02 -8.25
CA ILE A 104 30.32 10.60 -8.19
C ILE A 104 31.13 11.17 -9.36
N LYS A 105 30.56 11.19 -10.58
CA LYS A 105 31.26 11.70 -11.78
C LYS A 105 31.36 13.23 -11.84
N GLY A 106 30.56 13.95 -11.05
CA GLY A 106 30.62 15.41 -10.95
C GLY A 106 31.78 15.94 -10.09
N VAL A 107 32.37 15.09 -9.23
CA VAL A 107 33.44 15.48 -8.30
C VAL A 107 34.84 15.15 -8.83
N GLU A 108 34.97 14.19 -9.75
CA GLU A 108 36.27 13.79 -10.33
C GLU A 108 36.77 14.73 -11.45
N ASN A 109 36.00 15.77 -11.81
CA ASN A 109 36.34 16.71 -12.88
C ASN A 109 36.66 18.14 -12.39
N VAL A 110 37.12 18.29 -11.14
CA VAL A 110 37.63 19.56 -10.57
C VAL A 110 39.04 19.38 -10.04
#